data_AF-A0A5K1EXT3-F1
#
_entry.id   AF-A0A5K1EXT3-F1
#
_cell.length_a   1.000
_cell.length_b   1.000
_cell.length_c   1.000
_cell.angle_alpha   90.00
_cell.angle_beta   90.00
_cell.angle_gamma   90.00
#
_symmetry.space_group_name_H-M   'P 1'
#
loop_
_entity.id
_entity.type
_entity.pdbx_description
1 polymer ?
#
loop_
_entity_poly.entity_id
_entity_poly.type
_entity_poly.pdbx_seq_one_letter_code
_entity_poly.pdbx_strand_id
1 'polypeptide(L)' 'LKPGSETLLADVEAELGCKLEWLPGFFAIAPQIQIARSKVYWEGM' A
#
# COMPACT_ATOMS: atom_id res chain seq x y z
N LEU A 1 -3.64 4.13 1.19
CA LEU A 1 -5.02 3.82 0.74
C LEU A 1 -5.30 4.68 -0.46
N LYS A 2 -6.04 4.16 -1.44
CA LYS A 2 -6.51 5.00 -2.53
C LYS A 2 -7.42 6.09 -1.94
N PRO A 3 -7.33 7.35 -2.38
CA PRO A 3 -8.28 8.38 -1.97
C PRO A 3 -9.71 7.89 -2.24
N GLY A 4 -10.62 8.02 -1.26
CA GLY A 4 -11.99 7.51 -1.34
C GLY A 4 -12.19 6.08 -0.84
N SER A 5 -11.16 5.46 -0.24
CA SER A 5 -11.24 4.14 0.40
C SER A 5 -11.13 4.22 1.93
N GLU A 6 -11.37 5.39 2.53
CA GLU A 6 -11.25 5.62 3.97
C GLU A 6 -12.24 4.77 4.78
N THR A 7 -13.39 4.43 4.20
CA THR A 7 -14.39 3.53 4.82
C THR A 7 -13.88 2.10 4.96
N LEU A 8 -13.06 1.62 4.02
CA LEU A 8 -12.46 0.28 4.07
C LEU A 8 -11.39 0.16 5.15
N LEU A 9 -10.80 1.27 5.59
CA LEU A 9 -9.79 1.25 6.66
C LEU A 9 -10.38 0.69 7.95
N ALA A 10 -11.57 1.15 8.32
CA ALA A 10 -12.22 0.75 9.58
C ALA A 10 -12.54 -0.75 9.62
N ASP A 11 -13.03 -1.30 8.50
CA ASP A 11 -13.31 -2.73 8.37
C ASP A 11 -12.02 -3.57 8.49
N VAL A 12 -10.93 -3.12 7.88
CA VAL A 12 -9.63 -3.80 7.94
C VAL A 12 -9.02 -3.74 9.34
N GLU A 13 -9.08 -2.58 10.01
CA GLU A 13 -8.59 -2.45 11.40
C GLU A 13 -9.40 -3.32 12.38
N ALA A 14 -10.71 -3.46 12.15
CA ALA A 14 -11.56 -4.35 12.94
C ALA A 14 -11.23 -5.84 12.70
N GLU A 15 -10.98 -6.24 11.44
CA GLU A 15 -10.58 -7.61 11.10
C GLU A 15 -9.21 -7.97 11.69
N LEU A 16 -8.24 -7.07 11.61
CA LEU A 16 -6.88 -7.28 12.10
C LEU A 16 -6.75 -7.11 13.62
N GLY A 17 -7.74 -6.47 14.27
CA GLY A 17 -7.72 -6.19 15.70
C GLY A 17 -6.66 -5.17 16.13
N CYS A 18 -6.17 -4.34 15.21
CA CYS A 18 -5.16 -3.32 15.48
C CYS A 18 -5.37 -2.08 14.61
N LYS A 19 -4.80 -0.95 15.05
CA LYS A 19 -4.80 0.29 14.27
C LYS A 19 -3.71 0.24 13.22
N LEU A 20 -4.04 0.67 12.00
CA LEU A 20 -3.10 0.83 10.90
C LEU A 20 -2.39 2.17 11.05
N GLU A 21 -1.16 2.13 11.55
CA GLU A 21 -0.29 3.31 11.58
C GLU A 21 0.53 3.42 10.29
N TRP A 22 0.50 4.59 9.68
CA TRP A 22 1.37 4.89 8.55
C TRP A 22 2.81 4.99 9.04
N LEU A 23 3.65 4.05 8.62
CA LEU A 23 5.09 4.11 8.88
C LEU A 23 5.72 5.23 8.04
N PRO A 24 6.30 6.28 8.66
CA PRO A 24 6.99 7.32 7.92
C PRO A 24 8.16 6.70 7.13
N GLY A 25 8.17 6.91 5.82
CA GLY A 25 9.21 6.39 4.91
C GLY A 25 8.92 5.03 4.26
N PHE A 26 7.83 4.34 4.62
CA PHE A 26 7.56 2.98 4.12
C PHE A 26 7.14 2.92 2.64
N PHE A 27 6.63 4.02 2.07
CA PHE A 27 6.17 4.05 0.66
C PHE A 27 6.76 5.20 -0.18
N ALA A 28 7.95 5.69 0.16
CA ALA A 28 8.66 6.59 -0.76
C ALA A 28 9.44 5.77 -1.79
N ILE A 29 8.72 5.12 -2.72
CA ILE A 29 9.37 4.65 -3.95
C ILE A 29 9.78 5.92 -4.69
N ALA A 30 11.08 6.14 -4.82
CA ALA A 30 11.55 7.33 -5.49
C ALA A 30 10.99 7.35 -6.93
N PRO A 31 10.55 8.50 -7.48
CA PRO A 31 9.88 8.58 -8.78
C PRO A 31 10.64 7.91 -9.94
N GLN A 32 11.97 7.85 -9.83
CA GLN A 32 12.87 7.19 -10.77
C GLN A 32 12.79 5.66 -10.75
N ILE A 33 12.24 5.06 -9.69
CA ILE A 33 12.11 3.61 -9.56
C ILE A 33 10.78 3.18 -10.20
N GLN A 34 10.86 2.75 -11.45
CA GLN A 34 9.72 2.27 -12.22
C GLN A 34 9.41 0.82 -11.90
N ILE A 35 8.96 0.54 -10.67
CA ILE A 35 8.63 -0.83 -10.23
C ILE A 35 7.64 -1.49 -11.18
N ALA A 36 6.66 -0.72 -11.67
CA ALA A 36 5.67 -1.13 -12.67
C ALA A 36 6.21 -1.36 -14.10
N ARG A 37 7.51 -1.14 -14.39
CA ARG A 37 8.16 -1.54 -15.66
C ARG A 37 9.03 -2.78 -15.51
N SER A 38 9.26 -3.26 -14.29
CA SER A 38 10.07 -4.45 -14.09
C SER A 38 9.29 -5.68 -14.56
N LYS A 39 9.95 -6.58 -15.30
CA LYS A 39 9.36 -7.83 -15.79
C LYS A 39 8.75 -8.66 -14.66
N VAL A 40 9.43 -8.70 -13.51
CA VAL A 40 9.00 -9.43 -12.31
C VAL A 40 7.68 -8.90 -11.74
N TYR A 41 7.46 -7.58 -11.75
CA TYR A 41 6.18 -6.99 -11.33
C TYR A 41 5.02 -7.31 -12.28
N TRP A 42 5.29 -7.36 -13.59
CA TRP A 42 4.29 -7.76 -14.59
C TRP A 42 3.92 -9.23 -14.49
N GLU A 43 4.90 -10.08 -14.20
CA GLU A 43 4.73 -11.53 -14.13
C GLU A 43 4.21 -12.02 -12.77
N GLY A 44 4.13 -11.13 -11.77
CA GLY A 44 3.38 -11.30 -10.52
C GLY A 44 3.50 -12.70 -9.90
N MET A 45 4.64 -13.00 -9.28
CA MET A 45 4.74 -14.15 -8.37
C MET A 45 4.03 -13.84 -7.05
#